data_AF-A0A2N6BV55-F1
#
_entry.id   AF-A0A2N6BV55-F1
#
_cell.length_a   1.000
_cell.length_b   1.000
_cell.length_c   1.000
_cell.angle_alpha   90.00
_cell.angle_beta   90.00
_cell.angle_gamma   90.00
#
_symmetry.space_group_name_H-M   'P 1'
#
loop_
_entity.id
_entity.type
_entity.pdbx_description
1 polymer ?
#
loop_
_entity_poly.entity_id
_entity_poly.type
_entity_poly.pdbx_seq_one_letter_code
_entity_poly.pdbx_strand_id
1 'polypeptide(L)'
;MIDPDLKYCPKCNDEYRAEIGKCAVCGIDLITGRQKIEMEEALRKKLASRTTELSPDDDLVALRRGPLPEMRHLAALLNGENIGTLLAGDEKTCGQSCCPTAYDLLVKREDGMEALHIIEEEHRRTTGLEGYDNPNVDSVFNPEAGEACCPACGHSFPTTETACPDCGLSFG
;
A
#
# COMPACT_ATOMS: atom_id res chain seq x y z
N MET A 1 -6.69 -14.85 23.45
CA MET A 1 -5.63 -15.48 24.24
C MET A 1 -4.96 -16.48 23.31
N ILE A 2 -3.66 -16.34 23.06
CA ILE A 2 -2.94 -17.28 22.18
C ILE A 2 -2.66 -18.55 22.98
N ASP A 3 -3.10 -19.69 22.46
CA ASP A 3 -2.72 -21.00 22.97
C ASP A 3 -1.29 -21.33 22.51
N PRO A 4 -0.33 -21.56 23.44
CA PRO A 4 1.06 -21.86 23.12
C PRO A 4 1.28 -23.21 22.42
N ASP A 5 0.32 -24.13 22.54
CA ASP A 5 0.40 -25.48 21.99
C ASP A 5 -0.23 -25.59 20.58
N LEU A 6 -0.86 -24.52 20.10
CA LEU A 6 -1.37 -24.42 18.72
C LEU A 6 -0.37 -23.74 17.78
N LYS A 7 -0.72 -23.73 16.51
CA LYS A 7 0.01 -23.04 15.45
C LYS A 7 -0.84 -21.98 14.78
N TYR A 8 -0.19 -20.95 14.25
CA TYR A 8 -0.85 -19.79 13.68
C TYR A 8 -0.23 -19.39 12.36
N CYS A 9 -1.04 -18.91 11.43
CA CYS A 9 -0.53 -18.32 10.20
C CYS A 9 -0.07 -16.87 10.46
N PRO A 10 1.17 -16.49 10.14
CA PRO A 10 1.65 -15.13 10.37
C PRO A 10 1.02 -14.10 9.42
N LYS A 11 0.26 -14.53 8.39
CA LYS A 11 -0.39 -13.66 7.40
C LYS A 11 -1.88 -13.48 7.66
N CYS A 12 -2.66 -14.56 7.68
CA CYS A 12 -4.11 -14.49 7.89
C CYS A 12 -4.53 -14.63 9.37
N ASN A 13 -3.59 -14.94 10.25
CA ASN A 13 -3.80 -15.14 11.68
C ASN A 13 -4.68 -16.35 12.07
N ASP A 14 -5.03 -17.22 11.12
CA ASP A 14 -5.78 -18.46 11.36
C ASP A 14 -5.05 -19.39 12.34
N GLU A 15 -5.85 -20.14 13.11
CA GLU A 15 -5.41 -21.09 14.12
C GLU A 15 -5.45 -22.53 13.60
N TYR A 16 -4.44 -23.31 13.96
CA TYR A 16 -4.24 -24.68 13.52
C TYR A 16 -3.74 -25.57 14.66
N ARG A 17 -4.01 -26.87 14.54
CA ARG A 17 -3.43 -27.88 15.42
C ARG A 17 -1.91 -27.99 15.22
N ALA A 18 -1.21 -28.43 16.27
CA ALA A 18 0.26 -28.48 16.32
C ALA A 18 0.90 -29.29 15.19
N GLU A 19 0.23 -30.34 14.71
CA GLU A 19 0.72 -31.21 13.64
C GLU A 19 0.70 -30.54 12.25
N ILE A 20 -0.07 -29.48 12.07
CA ILE A 20 -0.21 -28.83 10.76
C ILE A 20 1.03 -27.95 10.51
N GLY A 21 1.66 -28.11 9.35
CA GLY A 21 2.86 -27.35 8.98
C GLY A 21 2.59 -26.05 8.21
N LYS A 22 1.51 -26.01 7.43
CA LYS A 22 1.22 -24.93 6.47
C LYS A 22 -0.21 -24.43 6.59
N CYS A 23 -0.39 -23.14 6.34
CA CYS A 23 -1.70 -22.50 6.27
C CYS A 23 -2.47 -23.00 5.05
N ALA A 24 -3.72 -23.45 5.25
CA ALA A 24 -4.57 -23.92 4.17
C ALA A 24 -4.98 -22.79 3.20
N VAL A 25 -5.06 -21.55 3.69
CA VAL A 25 -5.44 -20.37 2.92
C VAL A 25 -4.23 -19.72 2.24
N CYS A 26 -3.16 -19.48 3.01
CA CYS A 26 -1.99 -18.73 2.52
C CYS A 26 -0.88 -19.59 1.92
N GLY A 27 -0.86 -20.90 2.19
CA GLY A 27 0.19 -21.82 1.72
C GLY A 27 1.57 -21.65 2.37
N ILE A 28 1.71 -20.73 3.33
CA ILE A 28 2.97 -20.44 4.04
C ILE A 28 3.12 -21.29 5.30
N ASP A 29 4.35 -21.40 5.79
CA ASP A 29 4.67 -22.12 7.02
C ASP A 29 4.05 -21.44 8.25
N LEU A 30 3.51 -22.27 9.15
CA LEU A 30 2.86 -21.82 10.37
C LEU A 30 3.89 -21.63 11.49
N ILE A 31 3.69 -20.59 12.29
CA ILE A 31 4.47 -20.34 13.52
C ILE A 31 3.78 -20.99 14.71
N THR A 32 4.56 -21.36 15.74
CA THR A 32 4.01 -21.88 16.99
C THR A 32 3.34 -20.77 17.82
N GLY A 33 2.43 -21.12 18.71
CA GLY A 33 1.81 -20.18 19.64
C GLY A 33 2.84 -19.44 20.49
N ARG A 34 3.92 -20.12 20.91
CA ARG A 34 5.04 -19.47 21.61
C ARG A 34 5.72 -18.38 20.78
N GLN A 35 6.06 -18.68 19.52
CA GLN A 35 6.63 -17.68 18.60
C GLN A 35 5.68 -16.51 18.38
N LYS A 36 4.37 -16.76 18.27
CA LYS A 36 3.37 -15.69 18.11
C LYS A 36 3.31 -14.79 19.35
N ILE A 37 3.31 -15.37 20.55
CA ILE A 37 3.35 -14.60 21.81
C ILE A 37 4.61 -13.74 21.87
N GLU A 38 5.78 -14.30 21.55
CA GLU A 38 7.04 -13.56 21.54
C GLU A 38 7.02 -12.39 20.54
N MET A 39 6.46 -12.61 19.35
CA MET A 39 6.28 -11.56 18.34
C MET A 39 5.33 -10.46 18.82
N GLU A 40 4.19 -10.80 19.40
CA GLU A 40 3.24 -9.81 19.94
C GLU A 40 3.82 -9.04 21.12
N GLU A 41 4.57 -9.69 22.01
CA GLU A 41 5.26 -9.03 23.12
C GLU A 41 6.38 -8.11 22.64
N ALA A 42 7.16 -8.54 21.65
CA ALA A 42 8.21 -7.72 21.05
C ALA A 42 7.61 -6.48 20.37
N LEU A 43 6.52 -6.66 19.60
CA LEU A 43 5.79 -5.56 18.99
C LEU A 43 5.23 -4.62 20.06
N ARG A 44 4.59 -5.15 21.10
CA ARG A 44 4.05 -4.35 22.20
C ARG A 44 5.13 -3.56 22.93
N LYS A 45 6.29 -4.17 23.20
CA LYS A 45 7.45 -3.47 23.80
C LYS A 45 7.97 -2.37 22.89
N LYS A 46 8.09 -2.63 21.59
CA LYS A 46 8.49 -1.63 20.59
C LYS A 46 7.54 -0.44 20.60
N LEU A 47 6.24 -0.69 20.52
CA LEU A 47 5.20 0.34 20.56
C LEU A 47 5.20 1.11 21.89
N ALA A 48 5.38 0.43 23.02
CA ALA A 48 5.45 1.08 24.33
C ALA A 48 6.71 1.94 24.52
N SER A 49 7.79 1.65 23.81
CA SER A 49 9.02 2.46 23.82
C SER A 49 9.00 3.64 22.85
N ARG A 50 8.03 3.71 21.93
CA ARG A 50 7.93 4.79 20.95
C ARG A 50 7.38 6.06 21.59
N THR A 51 8.10 7.15 21.40
CA THR A 51 7.61 8.50 21.71
C THR A 51 7.03 9.10 20.44
N THR A 52 5.73 9.41 20.45
CA THR A 52 5.03 10.05 19.32
C THR A 52 5.33 11.54 19.19
N GLU A 53 5.83 12.17 20.25
CA GLU A 53 6.32 13.55 20.21
C GLU A 53 7.68 13.61 19.50
N LEU A 54 7.72 14.39 18.41
CA LEU A 54 8.94 14.68 17.67
C LEU A 54 9.45 16.08 18.02
N SER A 55 10.75 16.18 18.30
CA SER A 55 11.47 17.45 18.39
C SER A 55 12.12 17.77 17.04
N PRO A 56 12.27 19.06 16.66
CA PRO A 56 13.12 19.46 15.54
C PRO A 56 14.58 19.00 15.65
N ASP A 57 15.04 18.67 16.87
CA ASP A 57 16.40 18.16 17.15
C ASP A 57 16.53 16.64 16.94
N ASP A 58 15.43 15.92 16.69
CA ASP A 58 15.47 14.49 16.38
C ASP A 58 16.12 14.24 15.00
N ASP A 59 16.71 13.06 14.79
CA ASP A 59 17.18 12.64 13.47
C ASP A 59 15.99 12.29 12.57
N LEU A 60 15.47 13.31 11.90
CA LEU A 60 14.30 13.23 11.04
C LEU A 60 14.67 12.94 9.58
N VAL A 61 13.83 12.15 8.92
CA VAL A 61 13.90 11.86 7.49
C VAL A 61 12.59 12.21 6.81
N ALA A 62 12.68 12.82 5.63
CA ALA A 62 11.53 13.11 4.80
C ALA A 62 11.13 11.85 4.00
N LEU A 63 9.88 11.43 4.16
CA LEU A 63 9.32 10.28 3.43
C LEU A 63 8.64 10.70 2.13
N ARG A 64 7.90 11.80 2.18
CA ARG A 64 7.05 12.25 1.07
C ARG A 64 6.84 13.75 1.12
N ARG A 65 6.67 14.36 -0.04
CA ARG A 65 6.30 15.77 -0.21
C ARG A 65 4.98 15.87 -0.96
N GLY A 66 4.07 16.71 -0.48
CA GLY A 66 2.78 16.86 -1.15
C GLY A 66 1.88 17.95 -0.55
N PRO A 67 0.65 18.09 -1.05
CA PRO A 67 -0.32 19.05 -0.53
C PRO A 67 -0.73 18.69 0.90
N LEU A 68 -1.05 19.71 1.69
CA LEU A 68 -1.35 19.58 3.11
C LEU A 68 -2.44 18.55 3.47
N PRO A 69 -3.56 18.42 2.72
CA PRO A 69 -4.57 17.41 3.01
C PRO A 69 -4.04 15.97 2.91
N GLU A 70 -3.23 15.67 1.88
CA GLU A 70 -2.60 14.37 1.70
C GLU A 70 -1.60 14.10 2.83
N MET A 71 -0.75 15.08 3.16
CA MET A 71 0.24 14.93 4.22
C MET A 71 -0.42 14.74 5.60
N ARG A 72 -1.55 15.40 5.88
CA ARG A 72 -2.32 15.16 7.12
C ARG A 72 -2.94 13.76 7.16
N HIS A 73 -3.45 13.27 6.03
CA HIS A 73 -3.99 11.93 5.94
C HIS A 73 -2.93 10.87 6.23
N LEU A 74 -1.76 10.97 5.58
CA LEU A 74 -0.64 10.07 5.83
C LEU A 74 -0.09 10.21 7.26
N ALA A 75 -0.04 11.42 7.82
CA ALA A 75 0.34 11.62 9.20
C ALA A 75 -0.63 10.94 10.18
N ALA A 76 -1.94 11.02 9.93
CA ALA A 76 -2.94 10.33 10.75
C ALA A 76 -2.82 8.81 10.67
N LEU A 77 -2.55 8.27 9.47
CA LEU A 77 -2.28 6.84 9.25
C LEU A 77 -1.09 6.37 10.09
N LEU A 78 0.05 7.07 9.98
CA LEU A 78 1.27 6.73 10.71
C LEU A 78 1.11 6.89 12.23
N ASN A 79 0.42 7.94 12.68
CA ASN A 79 0.13 8.13 14.11
C ASN A 79 -0.76 7.01 14.66
N GLY A 80 -1.67 6.44 13.85
CA GLY A 80 -2.45 5.25 14.20
C GLY A 80 -1.58 4.02 14.49
N GLU A 81 -0.44 3.91 13.83
CA GLU A 81 0.58 2.87 14.02
C GLU A 81 1.65 3.26 15.07
N ASN A 82 1.39 4.31 15.85
CA ASN A 82 2.30 4.90 16.86
C ASN A 82 3.64 5.39 16.27
N ILE A 83 3.69 5.77 15.00
CA ILE A 83 4.85 6.40 14.38
C ILE A 83 4.67 7.92 14.47
N GLY A 84 5.57 8.59 15.20
CA GLY A 84 5.55 10.05 15.32
C GLY A 84 5.80 10.72 13.98
N THR A 85 5.08 11.81 13.72
CA THR A 85 5.15 12.55 12.45
C THR A 85 5.27 14.06 12.66
N LEU A 86 6.02 14.72 11.78
CA LEU A 86 6.15 16.19 11.75
C LEU A 86 5.95 16.69 10.32
N LEU A 87 5.14 17.73 10.16
CA LEU A 87 4.88 18.35 8.86
C LEU A 87 5.67 19.65 8.76
N ALA A 88 6.66 19.68 7.89
CA ALA A 88 7.46 20.88 7.62
C ALA A 88 6.99 21.54 6.32
N GLY A 89 6.65 22.83 6.38
CA GLY A 89 6.33 23.62 5.18
C GLY A 89 7.58 24.26 4.58
N ASP A 90 7.65 24.35 3.26
CA ASP A 90 8.78 25.03 2.60
C ASP A 90 8.64 26.56 2.71
N GLU A 91 9.42 27.16 3.61
CA GLU A 91 9.49 28.62 3.78
C GLU A 91 10.21 29.33 2.61
N LYS A 92 10.94 28.61 1.75
CA LYS A 92 11.75 29.20 0.67
C LYS A 92 10.92 29.69 -0.52
N THR A 93 9.61 29.46 -0.52
CA THR A 93 8.69 29.93 -1.57
C THR A 93 7.90 31.18 -1.15
N CYS A 94 8.44 31.99 -0.23
CA CYS A 94 7.80 33.22 0.24
C CYS A 94 7.96 34.37 -0.78
N GLY A 95 7.33 34.19 -1.95
CA GLY A 95 6.96 35.26 -2.86
C GLY A 95 5.46 35.52 -2.74
N GLN A 96 5.07 36.52 -1.95
CA GLN A 96 3.72 37.11 -1.86
C GLN A 96 2.52 36.26 -1.40
N SER A 97 2.59 34.93 -1.28
CA SER A 97 1.49 34.12 -0.72
C SER A 97 1.86 33.48 0.62
N CYS A 98 1.10 33.81 1.67
CA CYS A 98 1.37 33.52 3.09
C CYS A 98 1.34 32.02 3.49
N CYS A 99 1.20 31.07 2.56
CA CYS A 99 1.06 29.65 2.88
C CYS A 99 1.88 28.76 1.92
N PRO A 100 2.68 27.81 2.44
CA PRO A 100 3.35 26.81 1.61
C PRO A 100 2.36 25.98 0.79
N THR A 101 2.68 25.73 -0.47
CA THR A 101 1.85 24.90 -1.37
C THR A 101 2.13 23.40 -1.21
N ALA A 102 3.27 23.05 -0.63
CA ALA A 102 3.67 21.68 -0.34
C ALA A 102 4.33 21.59 1.03
N TYR A 103 4.17 20.43 1.65
CA TYR A 103 4.70 20.07 2.96
C TYR A 103 5.47 18.76 2.85
N ASP A 104 6.55 18.65 3.61
CA ASP A 104 7.31 17.42 3.79
C ASP A 104 6.78 16.67 5.03
N LEU A 105 6.49 15.38 4.86
CA LEU A 105 6.17 14.46 5.93
C LEU A 105 7.47 13.87 6.48
N LEU A 106 7.80 14.25 7.71
CA LEU A 106 9.00 13.82 8.42
C LEU A 106 8.67 12.80 9.50
N VAL A 107 9.54 11.81 9.66
CA VAL A 107 9.51 10.81 10.75
C VAL A 107 10.92 10.63 11.32
N LYS A 108 11.08 9.98 12.48
CA LYS A 108 12.40 9.56 12.95
C LYS A 108 13.03 8.58 11.96
N ARG A 109 14.33 8.69 11.74
CA ARG A 109 15.09 7.81 10.82
C ARG A 109 14.86 6.33 11.12
N GLU A 110 14.78 5.97 12.40
CA GLU A 110 14.57 4.59 12.86
C GLU A 110 13.20 4.00 12.45
N ASP A 111 12.18 4.85 12.27
CA ASP A 111 10.85 4.44 11.83
C ASP A 111 10.65 4.57 10.31
N GLY A 112 11.63 5.13 9.58
CA GLY A 112 11.49 5.49 8.17
C GLY A 112 11.08 4.33 7.25
N MET A 113 11.68 3.15 7.42
CA MET A 113 11.33 1.98 6.59
C MET A 113 9.92 1.45 6.87
N GLU A 114 9.53 1.42 8.15
CA GLU A 114 8.21 0.94 8.56
C GLU A 114 7.12 1.91 8.09
N ALA A 115 7.35 3.21 8.26
CA ALA A 115 6.46 4.25 7.80
C ALA A 115 6.27 4.22 6.27
N LEU A 116 7.35 4.00 5.50
CA LEU A 116 7.26 3.84 4.05
C LEU A 116 6.39 2.64 3.67
N HIS A 117 6.60 1.50 4.32
CA HIS A 117 5.82 0.29 4.05
C HIS A 117 4.32 0.47 4.32
N ILE A 118 3.96 1.15 5.43
CA ILE A 118 2.57 1.49 5.76
C ILE A 118 1.96 2.39 4.69
N ILE A 119 2.69 3.41 4.22
CA ILE A 119 2.22 4.31 3.15
C ILE A 119 2.01 3.55 1.83
N GLU A 120 2.92 2.65 1.46
CA GLU A 120 2.81 1.83 0.25
C GLU A 120 1.60 0.90 0.30
N GLU A 121 1.36 0.27 1.46
CA GLU A 121 0.21 -0.61 1.67
C GLU A 121 -1.11 0.17 1.61
N GLU A 122 -1.19 1.36 2.21
CA GLU A 122 -2.38 2.21 2.08
C GLU A 122 -2.60 2.67 0.64
N HIS A 123 -1.54 3.03 -0.06
CA HIS A 123 -1.62 3.41 -1.47
C HIS A 123 -2.15 2.24 -2.32
N ARG A 124 -1.70 1.02 -2.05
CA ARG A 124 -2.18 -0.20 -2.69
C ARG A 124 -3.68 -0.43 -2.42
N ARG A 125 -4.12 -0.29 -1.17
CA ARG A 125 -5.53 -0.46 -0.76
C ARG A 125 -6.45 0.56 -1.41
N THR A 126 -6.04 1.81 -1.48
CA THR A 126 -6.86 2.92 -1.98
C THR A 126 -6.89 3.04 -3.50
N THR A 127 -5.83 2.60 -4.19
CA THR A 127 -5.78 2.62 -5.66
C THR A 127 -6.31 1.35 -6.32
N GLY A 128 -6.46 0.25 -5.57
CA GLY A 128 -7.07 -0.99 -6.09
C GLY A 128 -6.30 -1.64 -7.25
N LEU A 129 -5.03 -1.26 -7.47
CA LEU A 129 -4.23 -1.73 -8.62
C LEU A 129 -3.82 -3.21 -8.52
N GLU A 130 -4.08 -3.91 -7.41
CA GLU A 130 -3.96 -5.38 -7.33
C GLU A 130 -5.01 -6.13 -8.18
N GLY A 131 -6.00 -5.44 -8.75
CA GLY A 131 -7.00 -6.02 -9.66
C GLY A 131 -6.93 -5.52 -11.11
N TYR A 132 -5.97 -4.66 -11.45
CA TYR A 132 -5.86 -4.10 -12.80
C TYR A 132 -4.70 -4.74 -13.59
N ASP A 133 -4.61 -6.07 -13.55
CA ASP A 133 -4.24 -6.79 -14.78
C ASP A 133 -5.40 -6.51 -15.73
N ASN A 134 -5.33 -5.39 -16.44
CA ASN A 134 -6.18 -5.19 -17.58
C ASN A 134 -5.47 -5.93 -18.73
N PRO A 135 -5.86 -7.17 -19.07
CA PRO A 135 -5.20 -7.96 -20.11
C PRO A 135 -5.27 -7.27 -21.48
N ASN A 136 -6.03 -6.18 -21.58
CA ASN A 136 -6.25 -5.39 -22.78
C ASN A 136 -5.51 -4.04 -22.79
N VAL A 137 -4.66 -3.69 -21.81
CA VAL A 137 -3.87 -2.42 -21.87
C VAL A 137 -2.94 -2.40 -23.08
N ASP A 138 -2.41 -3.56 -23.47
CA ASP A 138 -1.61 -3.73 -24.68
C ASP A 138 -2.43 -4.15 -25.91
N SER A 139 -3.77 -4.26 -25.80
CA SER A 139 -4.62 -4.54 -26.97
C SER A 139 -4.79 -3.28 -27.83
N VAL A 140 -3.74 -2.96 -28.57
CA VAL A 140 -3.78 -1.97 -29.65
C VAL A 140 -4.46 -2.62 -30.83
N PHE A 141 -5.51 -1.99 -31.37
CA PHE A 141 -6.16 -2.44 -32.59
C PHE A 141 -5.14 -2.44 -33.75
N ASN A 142 -4.71 -3.64 -34.18
CA ASN A 142 -3.79 -3.81 -35.29
C ASN A 142 -4.57 -4.20 -36.55
N PRO A 143 -4.79 -3.29 -37.51
CA PRO A 143 -5.60 -3.57 -38.70
C PRO A 143 -5.00 -4.66 -39.60
N GLU A 144 -3.70 -4.92 -39.50
CA GLU A 144 -2.99 -5.91 -40.34
C GLU A 144 -3.04 -7.34 -39.77
N ALA A 145 -3.50 -7.52 -38.52
CA ALA A 145 -3.52 -8.83 -37.84
C ALA A 145 -4.68 -9.74 -38.28
N GLY A 146 -5.63 -9.23 -39.08
CA GLY A 146 -6.83 -9.95 -39.52
C GLY A 146 -7.93 -10.06 -38.46
N GLU A 147 -7.58 -10.13 -37.18
CA GLU A 147 -8.49 -10.11 -36.04
C GLU A 147 -7.96 -9.18 -34.94
N ALA A 148 -8.86 -8.50 -34.23
CA ALA A 148 -8.54 -7.63 -33.11
C ALA A 148 -9.47 -7.87 -31.92
N CYS A 149 -8.93 -7.71 -30.71
CA CYS A 149 -9.71 -7.72 -29.48
C CYS A 149 -10.11 -6.28 -29.13
N CYS A 150 -11.40 -6.05 -28.84
CA CYS A 150 -11.90 -4.74 -28.44
C CYS A 150 -11.34 -4.39 -27.05
N PRO A 151 -10.57 -3.30 -26.87
CA PRO A 151 -10.09 -2.89 -25.55
C PRO A 151 -11.22 -2.48 -24.58
N ALA A 152 -12.40 -2.10 -25.09
CA ALA A 152 -13.52 -1.68 -24.25
C ALA A 152 -14.37 -2.83 -23.71
N CYS A 153 -14.60 -3.89 -24.51
CA CYS A 153 -15.48 -5.00 -24.10
C CYS A 153 -14.84 -6.39 -24.19
N GLY A 154 -13.63 -6.51 -24.74
CA GLY A 154 -12.93 -7.78 -24.91
C GLY A 154 -13.45 -8.67 -26.04
N HIS A 155 -14.38 -8.18 -26.86
CA HIS A 155 -14.90 -8.93 -28.01
C HIS A 155 -13.84 -9.04 -29.13
N SER A 156 -13.60 -10.24 -29.63
CA SER A 156 -12.73 -10.46 -30.80
C SER A 156 -13.52 -10.36 -32.09
N PHE A 157 -13.10 -9.49 -33.01
CA PHE A 157 -13.76 -9.26 -34.29
C PHE A 157 -12.72 -9.07 -35.42
N PRO A 158 -13.09 -9.34 -36.68
CA PRO A 158 -12.19 -9.16 -37.82
C PRO A 158 -11.83 -7.69 -38.01
N THR A 159 -10.56 -7.41 -38.32
CA THR A 159 -10.05 -6.03 -38.49
C THR A 159 -10.57 -5.32 -39.74
N THR A 160 -11.33 -6.02 -40.58
CA THR A 160 -12.08 -5.42 -41.70
C THR A 160 -13.25 -4.57 -41.22
N GLU A 161 -13.70 -4.74 -39.97
CA GLU A 161 -14.73 -3.91 -39.36
C GLU A 161 -14.08 -2.78 -38.54
N THR A 162 -14.46 -1.53 -38.79
CA THR A 162 -13.95 -0.35 -38.07
C THR A 162 -14.73 -0.04 -36.81
N ALA A 163 -15.69 -0.88 -36.43
CA ALA A 163 -16.49 -0.74 -35.23
C ALA A 163 -16.70 -2.11 -34.59
N CYS A 164 -16.57 -2.20 -33.27
CA CYS A 164 -16.89 -3.43 -32.56
C CYS A 164 -18.41 -3.70 -32.65
N PRO A 165 -18.85 -4.88 -33.11
CA PRO A 165 -20.27 -5.19 -33.27
C PRO A 165 -21.01 -5.31 -31.93
N ASP A 166 -20.29 -5.55 -30.84
CA ASP A 166 -20.89 -5.77 -29.52
C ASP A 166 -21.09 -4.46 -28.73
N CYS A 167 -20.07 -3.60 -28.66
CA CYS A 167 -20.13 -2.35 -27.90
C CYS A 167 -20.26 -1.08 -28.74
N GLY A 168 -20.14 -1.19 -30.07
CA GLY A 168 -20.20 -0.05 -30.99
C GLY A 168 -18.98 0.89 -30.95
N LEU A 169 -17.92 0.52 -30.22
CA LEU A 169 -16.68 1.30 -30.19
C LEU A 169 -16.08 1.35 -31.60
N SER A 170 -15.89 2.56 -32.12
CA SER A 170 -15.30 2.80 -33.45
C SER A 170 -13.78 2.97 -33.32
N PHE A 171 -13.03 2.29 -34.20
CA PHE A 171 -11.55 2.30 -34.31
C PHE A 171 -11.07 3.06 -35.56
N GLY A 172 -11.95 3.86 -36.16
CA GLY A 172 -11.73 4.60 -37.40
C GLY A 172 -10.79 5.80 -37.28
#